data_AF-A0A8T8WU47-F1
#
_entry.id   AF-A0A8T8WU47-F1
#
_cell.length_a   1.000
_cell.length_b   1.000
_cell.length_c   1.000
_cell.angle_alpha   90.00
_cell.angle_beta   90.00
_cell.angle_gamma   90.00
#
_symmetry.space_group_name_H-M   'P 1'
#
loop_
_entity.id
_entity.type
_entity.pdbx_description
1 polymer ?
#
loop_
_entity_poly.entity_id
_entity_poly.type
_entity_poly.pdbx_seq_one_letter_code
_entity_poly.pdbx_strand_id
1 'polypeptide(L)'
;MMSVEVLLLVIFVGAIVSYFLLRPRGIGEDTGGMTKLAPIEDWDPIVALKNSTVAMRAARVGAPTLKSLWRLKNPFVSDSVELQLSYRQALYKALAKVDDSAWRGIARVVADAVRPLLFRCTAPDGVCITADLRQVSLNTSLAAVLKALFNIDNIACDKLSYVGSEIHRITTEGKRHALTADASKDIPEDVRRSADTLIQALQDVFIDAAVSTELAETILYRVSGSPPPEEFNPLNLLLPAFEAPWRSILYTLLAALQPGPRSPEYALTLRNRPPDRSPDPQSLAIAYESLRLYPPIRRISRVLKIHRYRSDPAGPIDLGRDRATI
;
A
#
# COMPACT_ATOMS: atom_id res chain seq x y z
N MET A 1 47.05 -8.61 -41.37
CA MET A 1 46.20 -9.71 -40.88
C MET A 1 46.77 -10.16 -39.55
N MET A 2 46.04 -9.99 -38.44
CA MET A 2 46.48 -10.42 -37.12
C MET A 2 46.36 -11.94 -37.03
N SER A 3 47.42 -12.66 -36.64
CA SER A 3 47.35 -14.13 -36.52
C SER A 3 46.38 -14.51 -35.39
N VAL A 4 45.69 -15.64 -35.56
CA VAL A 4 44.69 -16.15 -34.61
C VAL A 4 45.29 -16.32 -33.20
N GLU A 5 46.59 -16.62 -33.13
CA GLU A 5 47.34 -16.75 -31.88
C GLU A 5 47.45 -15.42 -31.14
N VAL A 6 47.64 -14.31 -31.86
CA VAL A 6 47.69 -12.96 -31.27
C VAL A 6 46.30 -12.54 -30.78
N LEU A 7 45.23 -12.90 -31.49
CA LEU A 7 43.86 -12.61 -31.06
C LEU A 7 43.49 -13.38 -29.78
N LEU A 8 43.86 -14.66 -29.70
CA LEU A 8 43.64 -15.48 -28.50
C LEU A 8 44.46 -14.98 -27.32
N LEU A 9 45.69 -14.54 -27.54
CA LEU A 9 46.52 -13.93 -26.50
C LEU A 9 45.87 -12.65 -25.95
N VAL A 10 45.33 -11.79 -26.82
CA VAL A 10 44.65 -10.55 -26.40
C VAL A 10 43.39 -10.83 -25.59
N ILE A 11 42.59 -11.84 -25.99
CA ILE A 11 41.39 -12.25 -25.23
C ILE A 11 41.78 -12.84 -23.88
N PHE A 12 42.82 -13.67 -23.85
CA PHE A 12 43.26 -14.32 -22.61
C PHE A 12 43.85 -13.32 -21.62
N VAL A 13 44.69 -12.38 -22.09
CA VAL A 13 45.21 -11.28 -21.27
C VAL A 13 44.08 -10.35 -20.83
N GLY A 14 43.14 -10.04 -21.71
CA GLY A 14 41.95 -9.24 -21.37
C GLY A 14 41.09 -9.89 -20.28
N ALA A 15 40.88 -11.20 -20.36
CA ALA A 15 40.14 -11.96 -19.35
C ALA A 15 40.87 -12.01 -18.01
N ILE A 16 42.20 -12.16 -18.02
CA ILE A 16 43.03 -12.14 -16.80
C ILE A 16 43.01 -10.75 -16.17
N VAL A 17 43.22 -9.69 -16.94
CA VAL A 17 43.19 -8.31 -16.45
C VAL A 17 41.80 -7.97 -15.90
N SER A 18 40.73 -8.38 -16.59
CA SER A 18 39.36 -8.19 -16.09
C SER A 18 39.10 -9.01 -14.83
N TYR A 19 39.65 -10.22 -14.71
CA TYR A 19 39.56 -11.04 -13.50
C TYR A 19 40.29 -10.43 -12.31
N PHE A 20 41.46 -9.82 -12.52
CA PHE A 20 42.24 -9.18 -11.45
C PHE A 20 41.72 -7.77 -11.08
N LEU A 21 41.14 -7.03 -12.02
CA LEU A 21 40.52 -5.72 -11.75
C LEU A 21 39.12 -5.85 -11.13
N LEU A 22 38.36 -6.90 -11.45
CA LEU A 22 37.03 -7.16 -10.90
C LEU A 22 37.05 -8.08 -9.68
N ARG A 23 38.21 -8.65 -9.30
CA ARG A 23 38.35 -9.30 -8.00
C ARG A 23 38.46 -8.22 -6.91
N PRO A 24 37.56 -8.20 -5.91
CA PRO A 24 37.75 -7.35 -4.76
C PRO A 24 39.06 -7.77 -4.07
N ARG A 25 39.94 -6.79 -3.91
CA ARG A 25 41.24 -6.92 -3.26
C ARG A 25 41.01 -7.31 -1.80
N GLY A 26 41.17 -8.60 -1.49
CA GLY A 26 41.22 -9.09 -0.12
C GLY A 26 42.48 -8.56 0.55
N ILE A 27 42.32 -7.50 1.33
CA ILE A 27 43.32 -7.02 2.28
C ILE A 27 42.90 -7.53 3.66
N GLY A 28 43.81 -8.29 4.26
CA GLY A 28 44.05 -8.57 5.68
C GLY A 28 42.90 -8.46 6.68
N GLU A 29 42.63 -9.59 7.33
CA GLU A 29 41.94 -9.67 8.63
C GLU A 29 42.52 -8.65 9.63
N ASP A 30 41.66 -7.82 10.19
CA ASP A 30 41.61 -7.67 11.64
C ASP A 30 40.19 -7.43 12.13
N THR A 31 39.95 -7.97 13.31
CA THR A 31 38.69 -8.41 13.92
C THR A 31 37.62 -7.35 14.16
N GLY A 32 36.39 -7.60 13.69
CA GLY A 32 35.25 -6.72 13.96
C GLY A 32 33.92 -7.12 13.31
N GLY A 33 33.29 -8.19 13.81
CA GLY A 33 31.82 -8.34 13.77
C GLY A 33 31.12 -8.39 12.41
N MET A 34 31.60 -9.18 11.44
CA MET A 34 30.80 -9.55 10.28
C MET A 34 29.68 -10.52 10.70
N THR A 35 28.48 -9.99 10.84
CA THR A 35 27.25 -10.77 10.74
C THR A 35 27.21 -11.40 9.36
N LYS A 36 27.49 -12.71 9.28
CA LYS A 36 27.09 -13.53 8.15
C LYS A 36 25.60 -13.27 7.94
N LEU A 37 25.23 -12.61 6.84
CA LEU A 37 23.87 -12.65 6.35
C LEU A 37 23.62 -14.11 5.93
N ALA A 38 23.08 -14.86 6.88
CA ALA A 38 22.45 -16.12 6.59
C ALA A 38 21.42 -15.92 5.47
N PRO A 39 21.18 -16.93 4.61
CA PRO A 39 20.02 -16.92 3.74
C PRO A 39 18.81 -16.63 4.62
N ILE A 40 18.03 -15.61 4.28
CA ILE A 40 16.79 -15.30 5.00
C ILE A 40 15.93 -16.57 4.90
N GLU A 41 15.81 -17.28 6.02
CA GLU A 41 14.90 -18.40 6.18
C GLU A 41 13.52 -17.97 5.70
N ASP A 42 13.03 -18.69 4.69
CA ASP A 42 11.64 -18.95 4.32
C ASP A 42 10.59 -18.06 5.01
N TRP A 43 10.65 -16.76 4.77
CA TRP A 43 9.63 -15.83 5.26
C TRP A 43 8.48 -15.89 4.28
N ASP A 44 7.43 -16.65 4.63
CA ASP A 44 6.15 -16.66 3.90
C ASP A 44 5.78 -15.19 3.61
N PRO A 45 5.82 -14.74 2.34
CA PRO A 45 5.55 -13.34 1.99
C PRO A 45 4.13 -12.95 2.43
N ILE A 46 3.24 -13.93 2.56
CA ILE A 46 1.91 -13.75 3.11
C ILE A 46 1.99 -13.38 4.61
N VAL A 47 2.92 -13.92 5.41
CA VAL A 47 3.12 -13.52 6.83
C VAL A 47 3.59 -12.06 6.97
N ALA A 48 4.49 -11.59 6.11
CA ALA A 48 4.92 -10.20 6.11
C ALA A 48 3.77 -9.23 5.76
N LEU A 49 2.92 -9.63 4.80
CA LEU A 49 1.76 -8.85 4.36
C LEU A 49 0.59 -8.92 5.37
N LYS A 50 0.39 -10.07 6.04
CA LYS A 50 -0.66 -10.35 7.04
C LYS A 50 -0.59 -9.35 8.21
N ASN A 51 0.55 -8.72 8.43
CA ASN A 51 0.76 -7.75 9.48
C ASN A 51 0.44 -6.31 9.04
N SER A 52 -0.86 -6.03 8.85
CA SER A 52 -1.56 -4.79 9.27
C SER A 52 -1.68 -3.56 8.35
N THR A 53 -2.84 -2.88 8.45
CA THR A 53 -3.23 -1.63 7.74
C THR A 53 -2.84 -0.35 8.48
N VAL A 54 -2.62 0.75 7.72
CA VAL A 54 -2.27 2.10 8.23
C VAL A 54 -3.32 2.68 9.17
N ALA A 55 -4.60 2.62 8.81
CA ALA A 55 -5.69 3.23 9.58
C ALA A 55 -5.79 2.70 11.02
N MET A 56 -5.44 1.43 11.25
CA MET A 56 -5.45 0.84 12.61
C MET A 56 -4.13 1.04 13.37
N ARG A 57 -3.01 1.24 12.65
CA ARG A 57 -1.72 1.54 13.28
C ARG A 57 -1.70 2.94 13.91
N ALA A 58 -2.56 3.83 13.42
CA ALA A 58 -2.78 5.18 13.97
C ALA A 58 -3.48 5.22 15.35
N ALA A 59 -3.69 4.07 16.01
CA ALA A 59 -4.29 3.98 17.36
C ALA A 59 -3.35 3.40 18.45
N ARG A 60 -2.04 3.25 18.18
CA ARG A 60 -1.05 2.61 19.07
C ARG A 60 0.18 3.50 19.33
N VAL A 61 1.14 3.05 20.15
CA VAL A 61 2.44 3.73 20.32
C VAL A 61 3.07 4.03 18.96
N GLY A 62 3.53 5.27 18.77
CA GLY A 62 4.04 5.79 17.49
C GLY A 62 2.97 6.26 16.49
N ALA A 63 1.68 6.05 16.78
CA ALA A 63 0.60 6.55 15.94
C ALA A 63 0.55 8.07 15.82
N PRO A 64 0.69 8.86 16.90
CA PRO A 64 0.67 10.32 16.79
C PRO A 64 1.82 10.80 15.91
N THR A 65 2.98 10.16 16.04
CA THR A 65 4.18 10.41 15.24
C THR A 65 3.93 10.11 13.77
N LEU A 66 3.33 8.96 13.45
CA LEU A 66 3.01 8.58 12.07
C LEU A 66 1.89 9.45 11.47
N LYS A 67 0.88 9.82 12.26
CA LYS A 67 -0.18 10.75 11.88
C LYS A 67 0.40 12.13 11.56
N SER A 68 1.38 12.58 12.35
CA SER A 68 2.10 13.84 12.13
C SER A 68 2.98 13.78 10.88
N LEU A 69 3.76 12.69 10.68
CA LEU A 69 4.54 12.45 9.47
C LEU A 69 3.68 12.58 8.21
N TRP A 70 2.54 11.89 8.21
CA TRP A 70 1.63 11.89 7.08
C TRP A 70 0.72 13.11 7.01
N ARG A 71 0.76 14.03 7.97
CA ARG A 71 -0.14 15.19 8.07
C ARG A 71 -1.63 14.81 7.93
N LEU A 72 -2.04 13.71 8.58
CA LEU A 72 -3.40 13.17 8.43
C LEU A 72 -4.41 13.88 9.33
N LYS A 73 -5.50 14.33 8.71
CA LYS A 73 -6.66 15.00 9.32
C LYS A 73 -7.98 14.36 8.82
N ASN A 74 -8.01 13.04 8.72
CA ASN A 74 -9.16 12.30 8.22
C ASN A 74 -10.06 11.76 9.36
N PRO A 75 -11.33 11.38 9.07
CA PRO A 75 -12.28 10.85 10.06
C PRO A 75 -11.80 9.60 10.81
N PHE A 76 -10.89 8.82 10.24
CA PHE A 76 -10.37 7.59 10.87
C PHE A 76 -9.32 7.88 11.94
N VAL A 77 -8.75 9.09 11.95
CA VAL A 77 -7.75 9.53 12.93
C VAL A 77 -8.24 10.70 13.79
N SER A 78 -9.52 11.08 13.64
CA SER A 78 -10.15 12.17 14.37
C SER A 78 -11.21 11.63 15.33
N ASP A 79 -11.32 12.25 16.50
CA ASP A 79 -12.33 11.93 17.52
C ASP A 79 -13.70 12.57 17.26
N SER A 80 -13.83 13.38 16.20
CA SER A 80 -15.08 14.07 15.87
C SER A 80 -16.12 13.11 15.26
N VAL A 81 -17.23 12.92 15.97
CA VAL A 81 -18.36 12.08 15.54
C VAL A 81 -19.06 12.68 14.32
N GLU A 82 -19.25 14.00 14.31
CA GLU A 82 -19.88 14.72 13.21
C GLU A 82 -19.09 14.57 11.90
N LEU A 83 -17.77 14.63 12.02
CA LEU A 83 -16.86 14.38 10.91
C LEU A 83 -16.98 12.95 10.36
N GLN A 84 -16.99 11.96 11.24
CA GLN A 84 -17.13 10.56 10.86
C GLN A 84 -18.48 10.29 10.16
N LEU A 85 -19.57 10.89 10.67
CA LEU A 85 -20.90 10.79 10.06
C LEU A 85 -20.96 11.45 8.68
N SER A 86 -20.43 12.67 8.55
CA SER A 86 -20.40 13.42 7.29
C SER A 86 -19.63 12.68 6.20
N TYR A 87 -18.45 12.14 6.55
CA TYR A 87 -17.67 11.30 5.64
C TYR A 87 -18.45 10.07 5.20
N ARG A 88 -19.08 9.36 6.14
CA ARG A 88 -19.82 8.13 5.84
C ARG A 88 -20.99 8.40 4.89
N GLN A 89 -21.72 9.49 5.09
CA GLN A 89 -22.81 9.89 4.20
C GLN A 89 -22.32 10.23 2.79
N ALA A 90 -21.24 11.00 2.68
CA ALA A 90 -20.64 11.34 1.38
C ALA A 90 -20.13 10.08 0.65
N LEU A 91 -19.50 9.16 1.36
CA LEU A 91 -19.04 7.89 0.81
C LEU A 91 -20.21 7.02 0.32
N TYR A 92 -21.31 6.92 1.09
CA TYR A 92 -22.48 6.17 0.64
C TYR A 92 -23.11 6.75 -0.63
N LYS A 93 -23.20 8.09 -0.73
CA LYS A 93 -23.66 8.74 -1.95
C LYS A 93 -22.74 8.46 -3.14
N ALA A 94 -21.42 8.48 -2.93
CA ALA A 94 -20.45 8.17 -3.99
C ALA A 94 -20.58 6.72 -4.46
N LEU A 95 -20.67 5.77 -3.53
CA LEU A 95 -20.79 4.35 -3.84
C LEU A 95 -22.14 3.98 -4.46
N ALA A 96 -23.23 4.67 -4.08
CA ALA A 96 -24.55 4.47 -4.68
C ALA A 96 -24.60 4.84 -6.17
N LYS A 97 -23.64 5.62 -6.68
CA LYS A 97 -23.53 5.98 -8.10
C LYS A 97 -22.74 4.95 -8.92
N VAL A 98 -22.17 3.92 -8.28
CA VAL A 98 -21.39 2.88 -8.98
C VAL A 98 -22.34 1.83 -9.55
N ASP A 99 -22.82 2.09 -10.76
CA ASP A 99 -23.62 1.17 -11.57
C ASP A 99 -22.76 0.29 -12.50
N ASP A 100 -23.38 -0.53 -13.33
CA ASP A 100 -22.68 -1.42 -14.28
C ASP A 100 -21.78 -0.64 -15.26
N SER A 101 -22.17 0.58 -15.63
CA SER A 101 -21.38 1.44 -16.52
C SER A 101 -20.12 1.96 -15.80
N ALA A 102 -20.26 2.37 -14.54
CA ALA A 102 -19.15 2.76 -13.69
C ALA A 102 -18.17 1.61 -13.48
N TRP A 103 -18.66 0.38 -13.24
CA TRP A 103 -17.82 -0.81 -13.14
C TRP A 103 -17.03 -1.10 -14.41
N ARG A 104 -17.66 -0.96 -15.58
CA ARG A 104 -16.97 -1.07 -16.87
C ARG A 104 -15.87 -0.02 -17.02
N GLY A 105 -16.13 1.21 -16.59
CA GLY A 105 -15.14 2.28 -16.56
C GLY A 105 -13.95 1.97 -15.66
N ILE A 106 -14.22 1.50 -14.44
CA ILE A 106 -13.20 1.08 -13.47
C ILE A 106 -12.34 -0.06 -14.04
N ALA A 107 -12.97 -1.10 -14.58
CA ALA A 107 -12.27 -2.25 -15.15
C ALA A 107 -11.35 -1.86 -16.31
N ARG A 108 -11.77 -0.92 -17.16
CA ARG A 108 -10.94 -0.39 -18.25
C ARG A 108 -9.70 0.33 -17.70
N VAL A 109 -9.90 1.26 -16.77
CA VAL A 109 -8.80 2.04 -16.16
C VAL A 109 -7.81 1.13 -15.43
N VAL A 110 -8.30 0.13 -14.71
CA VAL A 110 -7.48 -0.90 -14.07
C VAL A 110 -6.67 -1.70 -15.10
N ALA A 111 -7.32 -2.15 -16.19
CA ALA A 111 -6.64 -2.93 -17.22
C ALA A 111 -5.50 -2.13 -17.87
N ASP A 112 -5.71 -0.84 -18.14
CA ASP A 112 -4.69 0.03 -18.71
C ASP A 112 -3.56 0.33 -17.71
N ALA A 113 -3.85 0.46 -16.41
CA ALA A 113 -2.86 0.65 -15.36
C ALA A 113 -1.98 -0.58 -15.08
N VAL A 114 -2.50 -1.79 -15.34
CA VAL A 114 -1.81 -3.06 -15.06
C VAL A 114 -1.09 -3.61 -16.29
N ARG A 115 -1.58 -3.34 -17.51
CA ARG A 115 -0.99 -3.88 -18.76
C ARG A 115 0.53 -3.68 -18.86
N PRO A 116 1.12 -2.52 -18.51
CA PRO A 116 2.57 -2.30 -18.60
C PRO A 116 3.38 -3.12 -17.59
N LEU A 117 2.75 -3.67 -16.55
CA LEU A 117 3.40 -4.51 -15.53
C LEU A 117 3.49 -5.99 -15.93
N LEU A 118 2.86 -6.38 -17.04
CA LEU A 118 2.83 -7.75 -17.54
C LEU A 118 3.94 -7.93 -18.58
N PHE A 119 5.00 -8.63 -18.20
CA PHE A 119 6.13 -8.91 -19.09
C PHE A 119 5.94 -10.23 -19.79
N ARG A 120 5.97 -10.21 -21.12
CA ARG A 120 5.94 -11.43 -21.93
C ARG A 120 7.35 -11.95 -22.09
N CYS A 121 7.60 -13.17 -21.63
CA CYS A 121 8.87 -13.85 -21.74
C CYS A 121 8.71 -15.14 -22.55
N THR A 122 9.78 -15.57 -23.22
CA THR A 122 9.83 -16.87 -23.90
C THR A 122 10.60 -17.83 -23.00
N ALA A 123 9.93 -18.89 -22.57
CA ALA A 123 10.49 -19.99 -21.81
C ALA A 123 10.65 -21.23 -22.74
N PRO A 124 11.46 -22.23 -22.35
CA PRO A 124 11.72 -23.41 -23.18
C PRO A 124 10.46 -24.21 -23.57
N ASP A 125 9.40 -24.07 -22.78
CA ASP A 125 8.09 -24.70 -22.89
C ASP A 125 7.02 -23.80 -23.55
N GLY A 126 7.35 -22.56 -23.91
CA GLY A 126 6.46 -21.66 -24.64
C GLY A 126 6.53 -20.20 -24.20
N VAL A 127 5.42 -19.48 -24.37
CA VAL A 127 5.31 -18.07 -23.96
C VAL A 127 4.77 -18.01 -22.54
N CYS A 128 5.49 -17.36 -21.63
CA CYS A 128 5.03 -17.09 -20.28
C CYS A 128 4.84 -15.58 -20.04
N ILE A 129 4.01 -15.25 -19.06
CA ILE A 129 3.83 -13.87 -18.58
C ILE A 129 4.38 -13.81 -17.15
N THR A 130 5.29 -12.89 -16.90
CA THR A 130 5.81 -12.59 -15.56
C THR A 130 5.30 -11.24 -15.10
N ALA A 131 4.97 -11.14 -13.82
CA ALA A 131 4.49 -9.91 -13.21
C ALA A 131 4.82 -9.88 -11.72
N ASP A 132 5.16 -8.70 -11.18
CA ASP A 132 5.19 -8.50 -9.74
C ASP A 132 3.75 -8.32 -9.23
N LEU A 133 3.20 -9.37 -8.61
CA LEU A 133 1.83 -9.37 -8.10
C LEU A 133 1.58 -8.26 -7.07
N ARG A 134 2.61 -7.81 -6.34
CA ARG A 134 2.48 -6.69 -5.42
C ARG A 134 2.21 -5.40 -6.21
N GLN A 135 3.03 -5.11 -7.22
CA GLN A 135 2.84 -3.93 -8.08
C GLN A 135 1.50 -3.98 -8.82
N VAL A 136 1.12 -5.15 -9.33
CA VAL A 136 -0.20 -5.35 -9.96
C VAL A 136 -1.32 -4.98 -8.98
N SER A 137 -1.23 -5.44 -7.73
CA SER A 137 -2.26 -5.19 -6.71
C SER A 137 -2.32 -3.74 -6.26
N LEU A 138 -1.16 -3.08 -6.12
CA LEU A 138 -1.05 -1.66 -5.79
C LEU A 138 -1.66 -0.80 -6.91
N ASN A 139 -1.24 -1.01 -8.17
CA ASN A 139 -1.74 -0.26 -9.32
C ASN A 139 -3.24 -0.50 -9.54
N THR A 140 -3.70 -1.75 -9.42
CA THR A 140 -5.13 -2.09 -9.52
C THR A 140 -5.95 -1.30 -8.51
N SER A 141 -5.50 -1.27 -7.25
CA SER A 141 -6.26 -0.62 -6.17
C SER A 141 -6.25 0.89 -6.27
N LEU A 142 -5.10 1.50 -6.58
CA LEU A 142 -5.02 2.95 -6.78
C LEU A 142 -5.89 3.37 -7.96
N ALA A 143 -5.74 2.72 -9.12
CA ALA A 143 -6.51 3.02 -10.31
C ALA A 143 -8.02 2.89 -10.07
N ALA A 144 -8.45 1.82 -9.39
CA ALA A 144 -9.84 1.61 -9.05
C ALA A 144 -10.39 2.67 -8.08
N VAL A 145 -9.65 3.01 -7.02
CA VAL A 145 -10.05 4.03 -6.03
C VAL A 145 -10.12 5.41 -6.67
N LEU A 146 -9.11 5.78 -7.45
CA LEU A 146 -9.02 7.07 -8.13
C LEU A 146 -10.17 7.25 -9.13
N LYS A 147 -10.49 6.19 -9.90
CA LYS A 147 -11.63 6.23 -10.82
C LYS A 147 -12.97 6.23 -10.09
N ALA A 148 -13.18 5.32 -9.13
CA ALA A 148 -14.48 5.14 -8.49
C ALA A 148 -14.89 6.31 -7.60
N LEU A 149 -13.95 6.90 -6.87
CA LEU A 149 -14.26 7.93 -5.86
C LEU A 149 -14.03 9.36 -6.38
N PHE A 150 -13.11 9.54 -7.32
CA PHE A 150 -12.67 10.87 -7.78
C PHE A 150 -12.81 11.07 -9.29
N ASN A 151 -13.27 10.06 -10.02
CA ASN A 151 -13.36 10.06 -11.48
C ASN A 151 -12.03 10.41 -12.18
N ILE A 152 -10.90 10.11 -11.55
CA ILE A 152 -9.57 10.32 -12.13
C ILE A 152 -9.19 9.08 -12.93
N ASP A 153 -8.80 9.28 -14.19
CA ASP A 153 -8.27 8.25 -15.07
C ASP A 153 -6.96 8.71 -15.73
N ASN A 154 -6.37 7.83 -16.55
CA ASN A 154 -5.19 8.12 -17.37
C ASN A 154 -3.92 8.54 -16.60
N ILE A 155 -3.74 8.06 -15.38
CA ILE A 155 -2.49 8.25 -14.65
C ILE A 155 -1.44 7.28 -15.21
N ALA A 156 -0.25 7.81 -15.53
CA ALA A 156 0.85 7.02 -16.03
C ALA A 156 1.25 5.90 -15.05
N CYS A 157 1.61 4.73 -15.60
CA CYS A 157 1.87 3.52 -14.80
C CYS A 157 3.03 3.70 -13.82
N ASP A 158 4.08 4.42 -14.22
CA ASP A 158 5.22 4.79 -13.40
C ASP A 158 4.80 5.64 -12.20
N LYS A 159 3.93 6.64 -12.41
CA LYS A 159 3.37 7.48 -11.34
C LYS A 159 2.52 6.66 -10.37
N LEU A 160 1.66 5.77 -10.87
CA LEU A 160 0.87 4.85 -10.02
C LEU A 160 1.77 3.90 -9.20
N SER A 161 2.76 3.29 -9.84
CA SER A 161 3.69 2.38 -9.17
C SER A 161 4.56 3.09 -8.14
N TYR A 162 5.01 4.31 -8.42
CA TYR A 162 5.70 5.16 -7.46
C TYR A 162 4.81 5.44 -6.24
N VAL A 163 3.59 5.97 -6.45
CA VAL A 163 2.66 6.30 -5.36
C VAL A 163 2.36 5.07 -4.49
N GLY A 164 2.02 3.94 -5.10
CA GLY A 164 1.70 2.71 -4.36
C GLY A 164 2.89 2.17 -3.56
N SER A 165 4.08 2.19 -4.17
CA SER A 165 5.31 1.71 -3.52
C SER A 165 5.73 2.61 -2.37
N GLU A 166 5.66 3.93 -2.54
CA GLU A 166 6.04 4.89 -1.52
C GLU A 166 5.07 4.90 -0.33
N ILE A 167 3.76 4.79 -0.58
CA ILE A 167 2.79 4.59 0.51
C ILE A 167 3.19 3.37 1.35
N HIS A 168 3.53 2.25 0.69
CA HIS A 168 3.91 1.02 1.38
C HIS A 168 5.24 1.15 2.14
N ARG A 169 6.27 1.71 1.49
CA ARG A 169 7.62 1.87 2.06
C ARG A 169 7.60 2.79 3.27
N ILE A 170 7.08 4.00 3.13
CA ILE A 170 7.02 5.00 4.21
C ILE A 170 6.16 4.48 5.37
N THR A 171 5.09 3.75 5.07
CA THR A 171 4.27 3.10 6.10
C THR A 171 5.06 2.07 6.92
N THR A 172 5.99 1.37 6.29
CA THR A 172 6.76 0.28 6.92
C THR A 172 7.97 0.85 7.67
N GLU A 173 8.76 1.68 7.01
CA GLU A 173 9.95 2.33 7.58
C GLU A 173 9.57 3.38 8.61
N GLY A 174 8.65 4.29 8.27
CA GLY A 174 8.15 5.32 9.17
C GLY A 174 7.56 4.72 10.45
N LYS A 175 6.90 3.57 10.37
CA LYS A 175 6.44 2.84 11.57
C LYS A 175 7.61 2.37 12.42
N ARG A 176 8.63 1.75 11.81
CA ARG A 176 9.79 1.23 12.56
C ARG A 176 10.44 2.34 13.40
N HIS A 177 10.58 3.54 12.82
CA HIS A 177 11.11 4.70 13.53
C HIS A 177 10.10 5.32 14.50
N ALA A 178 8.82 5.38 14.15
CA ALA A 178 7.77 5.94 15.00
C ALA A 178 7.57 5.18 16.32
N LEU A 179 7.95 3.90 16.41
CA LEU A 179 7.86 3.12 17.64
C LEU A 179 8.76 3.65 18.76
N THR A 180 9.86 4.34 18.41
CA THR A 180 10.86 4.85 19.35
C THR A 180 11.04 6.36 19.28
N ALA A 181 10.35 7.03 18.36
CA ALA A 181 10.43 8.47 18.14
C ALA A 181 9.38 9.22 18.98
N ASP A 182 9.83 10.25 19.71
CA ASP A 182 8.97 11.11 20.51
C ASP A 182 8.17 12.08 19.63
N ALA A 183 8.73 12.49 18.48
CA ALA A 183 8.08 13.36 17.51
C ALA A 183 8.43 12.97 16.05
N SER A 184 7.63 13.44 15.10
CA SER A 184 7.84 13.16 13.67
C SER A 184 9.17 13.68 13.14
N LYS A 185 9.70 14.75 13.75
CA LYS A 185 11.04 15.30 13.51
C LYS A 185 12.20 14.37 13.92
N ASP A 186 11.92 13.29 14.64
CA ASP A 186 12.93 12.29 15.03
C ASP A 186 12.95 11.09 14.04
N ILE A 187 12.01 11.05 13.08
CA ILE A 187 12.04 10.12 11.94
C ILE A 187 13.12 10.59 10.95
N PRO A 188 13.91 9.69 10.33
CA PRO A 188 14.93 10.05 9.34
C PRO A 188 14.45 11.05 8.26
N GLU A 189 15.31 12.00 7.91
CA GLU A 189 14.95 13.11 7.01
C GLU A 189 14.57 12.63 5.61
N ASP A 190 15.21 11.57 5.11
CA ASP A 190 14.91 10.93 3.84
C ASP A 190 13.46 10.39 3.81
N VAL A 191 13.01 9.75 4.89
CA VAL A 191 11.63 9.26 5.03
C VAL A 191 10.64 10.41 5.07
N ARG A 192 10.96 11.50 5.78
CA ARG A 192 10.11 12.70 5.82
C ARG A 192 9.99 13.36 4.45
N ARG A 193 11.12 13.58 3.77
CA ARG A 193 11.16 14.19 2.44
C ARG A 193 10.40 13.35 1.41
N SER A 194 10.50 12.03 1.53
CA SER A 194 9.72 11.11 0.70
C SER A 194 8.22 11.25 0.94
N ALA A 195 7.79 11.40 2.21
CA ALA A 195 6.39 11.60 2.54
C ALA A 195 5.86 12.92 1.95
N ASP A 196 6.63 14.00 2.06
CA ASP A 196 6.28 15.29 1.48
C ASP A 196 6.22 15.24 -0.06
N THR A 197 7.19 14.58 -0.69
CA THR A 197 7.24 14.39 -2.15
C THR A 197 6.04 13.58 -2.65
N LEU A 198 5.66 12.52 -1.92
CA LEU A 198 4.48 11.72 -2.23
C LEU A 198 3.19 12.53 -2.10
N ILE A 199 3.06 13.36 -1.05
CA ILE A 199 1.91 14.26 -0.88
C ILE A 199 1.82 15.21 -2.08
N GLN A 200 2.94 15.84 -2.47
CA GLN A 200 2.99 16.74 -3.62
C GLN A 200 2.60 16.03 -4.92
N ALA A 201 3.19 14.87 -5.19
CA ALA A 201 2.89 14.10 -6.40
C ALA A 201 1.41 13.72 -6.50
N LEU A 202 0.76 13.45 -5.37
CA LEU A 202 -0.69 13.20 -5.28
C LEU A 202 -1.51 14.48 -5.44
N GLN A 203 -1.07 15.61 -4.89
CA GLN A 203 -1.73 16.90 -5.09
C GLN A 203 -1.76 17.25 -6.57
N ASP A 204 -0.64 17.10 -7.27
CA ASP A 204 -0.54 17.33 -8.72
C ASP A 204 -1.57 16.47 -9.47
N VAL A 205 -1.72 15.18 -9.13
CA VAL A 205 -2.75 14.31 -9.75
C VAL A 205 -4.17 14.86 -9.54
N PHE A 206 -4.49 15.34 -8.34
CA PHE A 206 -5.83 15.84 -8.03
C PHE A 206 -6.09 17.21 -8.69
N ILE A 207 -5.06 18.05 -8.81
CA ILE A 207 -5.13 19.35 -9.47
C ILE A 207 -5.28 19.16 -10.99
N ASP A 208 -4.43 18.32 -11.60
CA ASP A 208 -4.46 18.03 -13.05
C ASP A 208 -5.82 17.45 -13.47
N ALA A 209 -6.42 16.64 -12.60
CA ALA A 209 -7.74 16.04 -12.86
C ALA A 209 -8.92 16.96 -12.51
N ALA A 210 -8.67 18.18 -12.03
CA ALA A 210 -9.68 19.16 -11.62
C ALA A 210 -10.79 18.54 -10.75
N VAL A 211 -10.40 17.78 -9.72
CA VAL A 211 -11.33 16.96 -8.93
C VAL A 211 -12.37 17.84 -8.23
N SER A 212 -13.64 17.68 -8.62
CA SER A 212 -14.79 18.40 -8.06
C SER A 212 -15.86 17.47 -7.48
N THR A 213 -15.48 16.25 -7.04
CA THR A 213 -16.48 15.30 -6.55
C THR A 213 -17.01 15.75 -5.18
N GLU A 214 -18.32 15.57 -4.93
CA GLU A 214 -18.94 15.89 -3.62
C GLU A 214 -18.19 15.23 -2.45
N LEU A 215 -17.61 14.04 -2.65
CA LEU A 215 -16.79 13.35 -1.65
C LEU A 215 -15.47 14.09 -1.41
N ALA A 216 -14.76 14.45 -2.47
CA ALA A 216 -13.56 15.25 -2.38
C ALA A 216 -13.91 16.58 -1.71
N GLU A 217 -14.90 17.32 -2.19
CA GLU A 217 -15.31 18.62 -1.65
C GLU A 217 -15.74 18.55 -0.18
N THR A 218 -16.52 17.53 0.21
CA THR A 218 -16.94 17.36 1.59
C THR A 218 -15.74 17.21 2.52
N ILE A 219 -14.73 16.46 2.11
CA ILE A 219 -13.56 16.16 2.95
C ILE A 219 -12.45 17.22 2.79
N LEU A 220 -12.36 17.85 1.62
CA LEU A 220 -11.49 18.97 1.31
C LEU A 220 -11.92 20.22 2.09
N TYR A 221 -13.17 20.62 1.92
CA TYR A 221 -13.65 21.94 2.34
C TYR A 221 -14.30 21.95 3.73
N ARG A 222 -15.09 20.93 4.08
CA ARG A 222 -15.82 20.93 5.38
C ARG A 222 -15.00 20.38 6.55
N VAL A 223 -14.05 19.48 6.28
CA VAL A 223 -13.32 18.72 7.32
C VAL A 223 -11.97 19.34 7.66
N SER A 224 -11.29 19.92 6.67
CA SER A 224 -9.90 20.36 6.80
C SER A 224 -9.78 21.85 7.17
N GLY A 225 -10.90 22.59 7.20
CA GLY A 225 -10.92 24.03 7.51
C GLY A 225 -10.65 24.94 6.30
N SER A 226 -11.11 24.57 5.10
CA SER A 226 -10.80 25.25 3.83
C SER A 226 -9.32 25.62 3.64
N PRO A 227 -8.39 24.66 3.65
CA PRO A 227 -7.04 24.94 3.18
C PRO A 227 -7.08 25.31 1.69
N PRO A 228 -6.21 26.19 1.19
CA PRO A 228 -5.99 26.33 -0.26
C PRO A 228 -5.69 24.96 -0.89
N PRO A 229 -5.93 24.75 -2.20
CA PRO A 229 -5.68 23.47 -2.89
C PRO A 229 -4.27 22.90 -2.64
N GLU A 230 -3.29 23.78 -2.46
CA GLU A 230 -1.87 23.51 -2.17
C GLU A 230 -1.62 22.93 -0.76
N GLU A 231 -2.57 23.09 0.17
CA GLU A 231 -2.51 22.56 1.54
C GLU A 231 -3.35 21.29 1.73
N PHE A 232 -4.09 20.86 0.70
CA PHE A 232 -4.84 19.61 0.76
C PHE A 232 -3.91 18.41 0.75
N ASN A 233 -4.15 17.44 1.62
CA ASN A 233 -3.43 16.18 1.61
C ASN A 233 -4.33 15.03 1.08
N PRO A 234 -4.15 14.58 -0.18
CA PRO A 234 -4.93 13.49 -0.78
C PRO A 234 -4.84 12.15 -0.04
N LEU A 235 -3.81 11.93 0.78
CA LEU A 235 -3.70 10.72 1.59
C LEU A 235 -4.83 10.60 2.63
N ASN A 236 -5.47 11.71 3.01
CA ASN A 236 -6.66 11.68 3.86
C ASN A 236 -7.83 10.92 3.23
N LEU A 237 -7.88 10.91 1.90
CA LEU A 237 -8.90 10.23 1.10
C LEU A 237 -8.43 8.84 0.69
N LEU A 238 -7.18 8.75 0.24
CA LEU A 238 -6.66 7.56 -0.41
C LEU A 238 -6.33 6.44 0.58
N LEU A 239 -5.61 6.72 1.67
CA LEU A 239 -5.13 5.66 2.57
C LEU A 239 -6.24 4.72 3.08
N PRO A 240 -7.42 5.22 3.53
CA PRO A 240 -8.50 4.35 3.99
C PRO A 240 -9.09 3.47 2.88
N ALA A 241 -9.19 4.01 1.65
CA ALA A 241 -9.78 3.33 0.51
C ALA A 241 -8.78 2.44 -0.25
N PHE A 242 -7.49 2.66 -0.10
CA PHE A 242 -6.42 1.96 -0.83
C PHE A 242 -5.84 0.77 -0.06
N GLU A 243 -5.54 0.95 1.23
CA GLU A 243 -4.71 0.02 1.98
C GLU A 243 -5.32 -1.39 2.12
N ALA A 244 -6.61 -1.47 2.43
CA ALA A 244 -7.26 -2.77 2.55
C ALA A 244 -7.46 -3.44 1.18
N PRO A 245 -7.97 -2.75 0.14
CA PRO A 245 -8.14 -3.36 -1.17
C PRO A 245 -6.86 -3.92 -1.79
N TRP A 246 -5.72 -3.23 -1.75
CA TRP A 246 -4.52 -3.75 -2.41
C TRP A 246 -4.01 -5.05 -1.79
N ARG A 247 -4.14 -5.20 -0.47
CA ARG A 247 -3.82 -6.46 0.21
C ARG A 247 -4.82 -7.55 -0.15
N SER A 248 -6.11 -7.22 -0.17
CA SER A 248 -7.16 -8.18 -0.56
C SER A 248 -6.94 -8.71 -1.98
N ILE A 249 -6.62 -7.84 -2.93
CA ILE A 249 -6.33 -8.21 -4.32
C ILE A 249 -5.08 -9.09 -4.36
N LEU A 250 -4.00 -8.70 -3.67
CA LEU A 250 -2.78 -9.50 -3.60
C LEU A 250 -3.03 -10.90 -3.06
N TYR A 251 -3.76 -11.04 -1.96
CA TYR A 251 -4.05 -12.35 -1.38
C TYR A 251 -4.97 -13.18 -2.27
N THR A 252 -5.92 -12.56 -2.94
CA THR A 252 -6.82 -13.25 -3.87
C THR A 252 -6.03 -13.77 -5.06
N LEU A 253 -5.13 -12.96 -5.63
CA LEU A 253 -4.25 -13.37 -6.71
C LEU A 253 -3.31 -14.50 -6.27
N LEU A 254 -2.68 -14.39 -5.10
CA LEU A 254 -1.83 -15.44 -4.57
C LEU A 254 -2.60 -16.75 -4.35
N ALA A 255 -3.80 -16.69 -3.77
CA ALA A 255 -4.62 -17.86 -3.53
C ALA A 255 -5.14 -18.50 -4.82
N ALA A 256 -5.50 -17.71 -5.82
CA ALA A 256 -6.03 -18.19 -7.09
C ALA A 256 -4.95 -18.72 -8.05
N LEU A 257 -3.72 -18.21 -7.95
CA LEU A 257 -2.59 -18.59 -8.81
C LEU A 257 -1.66 -19.63 -8.16
N GLN A 258 -1.75 -19.85 -6.85
CA GLN A 258 -0.97 -20.88 -6.18
C GLN A 258 -1.35 -22.27 -6.71
N PRO A 259 -0.37 -23.16 -7.00
CA PRO A 259 -0.66 -24.53 -7.39
C PRO A 259 -1.51 -25.24 -6.33
N GLY A 260 -2.57 -25.91 -6.76
CA GLY A 260 -3.48 -26.60 -5.87
C GLY A 260 -4.58 -27.34 -6.63
N PRO A 261 -5.43 -28.12 -5.93
CA PRO A 261 -6.42 -28.99 -6.56
C PRO A 261 -7.41 -28.28 -7.49
N ARG A 262 -7.59 -26.96 -7.35
CA ARG A 262 -8.52 -26.12 -8.11
C ARG A 262 -7.84 -25.00 -8.93
N SER A 263 -6.52 -25.06 -9.10
CA SER A 263 -5.70 -23.98 -9.69
C SER A 263 -5.44 -24.10 -11.20
N PRO A 264 -6.45 -24.53 -11.97
CA PRO A 264 -6.81 -23.53 -12.98
C PRO A 264 -8.25 -23.09 -12.91
N GLU A 265 -9.13 -23.84 -12.23
CA GLU A 265 -10.56 -23.53 -12.16
C GLU A 265 -10.85 -22.17 -11.52
N TYR A 266 -10.14 -21.80 -10.46
CA TYR A 266 -10.30 -20.48 -9.82
C TYR A 266 -9.83 -19.35 -10.72
N ALA A 267 -8.66 -19.49 -11.33
CA ALA A 267 -8.12 -18.50 -12.26
C ALA A 267 -9.02 -18.33 -13.50
N LEU A 268 -9.54 -19.43 -14.06
CA LEU A 268 -10.46 -19.42 -15.19
C LEU A 268 -11.82 -18.81 -14.83
N THR A 269 -12.34 -19.14 -13.64
CA THR A 269 -13.58 -18.56 -13.13
C THR A 269 -13.49 -17.04 -13.06
N LEU A 270 -12.39 -16.49 -12.55
CA LEU A 270 -12.16 -15.05 -12.45
C LEU A 270 -11.87 -14.42 -13.82
N ARG A 271 -11.07 -15.07 -14.68
CA ARG A 271 -10.72 -14.57 -16.01
C ARG A 271 -11.93 -14.36 -16.91
N ASN A 272 -12.87 -15.31 -16.90
CA ASN A 272 -14.00 -15.32 -17.83
C ASN A 272 -15.15 -14.39 -17.41
N ARG A 273 -14.92 -13.49 -16.44
CA ARG A 273 -15.95 -12.58 -15.95
C ARG A 273 -16.02 -11.30 -16.78
N PRO A 274 -17.20 -10.95 -17.30
CA PRO A 274 -17.40 -9.66 -17.92
C PRO A 274 -17.51 -8.57 -16.83
N PRO A 275 -16.93 -7.38 -17.04
CA PRO A 275 -16.88 -6.32 -16.04
C PRO A 275 -18.22 -5.58 -15.84
N ASP A 276 -19.19 -5.79 -16.73
CA ASP A 276 -20.48 -5.12 -16.77
C ASP A 276 -21.63 -5.98 -16.26
N ARG A 277 -21.30 -7.03 -15.49
CA ARG A 277 -22.29 -7.89 -14.84
C ARG A 277 -21.91 -8.13 -13.40
N SER A 278 -22.94 -8.29 -12.56
CA SER A 278 -22.77 -8.77 -11.20
C SER A 278 -21.91 -10.04 -11.18
N PRO A 279 -20.91 -10.14 -10.27
CA PRO A 279 -20.09 -11.33 -10.16
C PRO A 279 -20.98 -12.53 -9.83
N ASP A 280 -20.70 -13.67 -10.45
CA ASP A 280 -21.43 -14.90 -10.17
C ASP A 280 -21.07 -15.43 -8.77
N PRO A 281 -21.90 -16.35 -8.22
CA PRO A 281 -21.67 -16.88 -6.87
C PRO A 281 -20.29 -17.50 -6.66
N GLN A 282 -19.69 -18.12 -7.69
CA GLN A 282 -18.37 -18.75 -7.55
C GLN A 282 -17.26 -17.70 -7.49
N SER A 283 -17.30 -16.66 -8.32
CA SER A 283 -16.34 -15.55 -8.23
C SER A 283 -16.45 -14.81 -6.90
N LEU A 284 -17.67 -14.59 -6.41
CA LEU A 284 -17.90 -14.01 -5.07
C LEU A 284 -17.34 -14.91 -3.98
N ALA A 285 -17.56 -16.23 -4.06
CA ALA A 285 -17.04 -17.18 -3.09
C ALA A 285 -15.51 -17.16 -3.05
N ILE A 286 -14.83 -17.08 -4.19
CA ILE A 286 -13.36 -16.97 -4.24
C ILE A 286 -12.89 -15.69 -3.53
N ALA A 287 -13.52 -14.54 -3.82
CA ALA A 287 -13.18 -13.27 -3.19
C ALA A 287 -13.45 -13.26 -1.68
N TYR A 288 -14.63 -13.73 -1.26
CA TYR A 288 -14.99 -13.79 0.16
C TYR A 288 -14.14 -14.78 0.95
N GLU A 289 -13.84 -15.95 0.38
CA GLU A 289 -12.97 -16.93 1.02
C GLU A 289 -11.54 -16.40 1.16
N SER A 290 -11.05 -15.67 0.15
CA SER A 290 -9.74 -14.99 0.24
C SER A 290 -9.72 -13.95 1.37
N LEU A 291 -10.78 -13.15 1.52
CA LEU A 291 -10.92 -12.21 2.62
C LEU A 291 -11.05 -12.89 3.99
N ARG A 292 -11.69 -14.05 4.05
CA ARG A 292 -11.84 -14.85 5.29
C ARG A 292 -10.51 -15.45 5.73
N LEU A 293 -9.75 -16.03 4.80
CA LEU A 293 -8.44 -16.65 5.07
C LEU A 293 -7.35 -15.60 5.32
N TYR A 294 -7.39 -14.50 4.58
CA TYR A 294 -6.38 -13.45 4.61
C TYR A 294 -7.03 -12.08 4.86
N PRO A 295 -7.62 -11.87 6.05
CA PRO A 295 -8.26 -10.59 6.36
C PRO A 295 -7.23 -9.47 6.29
N PRO A 296 -7.44 -8.44 5.45
CA PRO A 296 -6.50 -7.32 5.32
C PRO A 296 -6.43 -6.52 6.62
N ILE A 297 -7.52 -6.50 7.39
CA ILE A 297 -7.70 -5.79 8.66
C ILE A 297 -7.94 -6.85 9.75
N ARG A 298 -6.97 -7.04 10.66
CA ARG A 298 -6.99 -8.12 11.67
C ARG A 298 -7.34 -7.71 13.09
N ARG A 299 -7.16 -6.44 13.45
CA ARG A 299 -7.15 -6.00 14.86
C ARG A 299 -7.90 -4.70 15.02
N ILE A 300 -9.19 -4.80 15.32
CA ILE A 300 -10.00 -3.62 15.66
C ILE A 300 -9.83 -3.37 17.16
N SER A 301 -9.27 -2.23 17.52
CA SER A 301 -9.19 -1.77 18.91
C SER A 301 -10.18 -0.63 19.10
N ARG A 302 -10.93 -0.67 20.21
CA ARG A 302 -11.85 0.40 20.61
C ARG A 302 -11.44 0.84 22.01
N VAL A 303 -11.21 2.14 22.18
CA VAL A 303 -11.00 2.71 23.52
C VAL A 303 -12.36 2.96 24.12
N LEU A 304 -12.62 2.43 25.33
CA LEU A 304 -13.81 2.78 26.09
C LEU A 304 -13.68 4.27 26.49
N LYS A 305 -14.49 5.14 25.88
CA LYS A 305 -14.68 6.51 26.39
C LYS A 305 -15.52 6.43 27.66
N ILE A 306 -14.88 6.17 28.80
CA ILE A 306 -15.52 6.35 30.12
C ILE A 306 -15.84 7.84 30.21
N HIS A 307 -17.10 8.20 30.00
CA HIS A 307 -17.59 9.53 30.34
C HIS A 307 -17.55 9.60 31.86
N ARG A 308 -16.48 10.18 32.41
CA ARG A 308 -16.53 10.67 33.79
C ARG A 308 -17.60 11.75 33.80
N TYR A 309 -18.82 11.37 34.17
CA TYR A 309 -19.77 12.32 34.71
C TYR A 309 -19.04 12.99 35.89
N ARG A 310 -18.67 14.24 35.68
CA ARG A 310 -18.10 15.10 36.71
C ARG A 310 -19.25 15.50 37.61
N SER A 311 -19.67 14.60 38.49
CA SER A 311 -20.45 14.95 39.68
C SER A 311 -19.45 15.46 40.72
N ASP A 312 -19.35 16.79 40.81
CA ASP A 312 -18.89 17.62 41.92
C ASP A 312 -17.55 17.37 42.66
N PRO A 313 -16.96 18.43 43.26
CA PRO A 313 -15.64 18.37 43.87
C PRO A 313 -15.74 17.97 45.35
N ALA A 314 -15.53 16.71 45.68
CA ALA A 314 -15.22 16.31 47.05
C ALA A 314 -14.35 15.05 47.10
N GLY A 315 -13.09 15.25 47.47
CA GLY A 315 -12.25 14.23 48.10
C GLY A 315 -11.41 13.35 47.17
N PRO A 316 -10.15 13.06 47.53
CA PRO A 316 -9.32 12.13 46.78
C PRO A 316 -9.75 10.70 47.11
N ILE A 317 -10.14 9.93 46.09
CA ILE A 317 -10.27 8.48 46.23
C ILE A 317 -9.05 7.86 45.55
N ASP A 318 -8.15 7.37 46.41
CA ASP A 318 -7.07 6.46 46.06
C ASP A 318 -7.68 5.12 45.62
N LEU A 319 -7.40 4.72 44.38
CA LEU A 319 -7.71 3.38 43.88
C LEU A 319 -6.52 2.88 43.06
N GLY A 320 -5.64 2.17 43.76
CA GLY A 320 -5.48 0.75 43.51
C GLY A 320 -5.09 0.40 42.07
N ARG A 321 -3.78 0.25 41.88
CA ARG A 321 -3.17 -0.54 40.82
C ARG A 321 -3.91 -1.89 40.70
N ASP A 322 -4.66 -2.08 39.63
CA ASP A 322 -4.95 -3.43 39.14
C ASP A 322 -4.67 -3.51 37.64
N ARG A 323 -3.62 -4.28 37.35
CA ARG A 323 -3.28 -4.77 36.02
C ARG A 323 -4.32 -5.82 35.65
N ALA A 324 -5.15 -5.55 34.66
CA ALA A 324 -5.87 -6.59 33.94
C ALA A 324 -5.22 -6.80 32.57
N THR A 325 -4.50 -7.90 32.47
CA THR A 325 -3.98 -8.51 31.25
C THR A 325 -5.14 -9.10 30.46
N ILE A 326 -5.32 -8.70 29.19
CA ILE A 326 -5.89 -9.52 28.11
C ILE A 326 -5.12 -9.20 26.83
#